data_AF-A0A963JQZ6-F1
#
_entry.id   AF-A0A963JQZ6-F1
#
_cell.length_a   1.000
_cell.length_b   1.000
_cell.length_c   1.000
_cell.angle_alpha   90.00
_cell.angle_beta   90.00
_cell.angle_gamma   90.00
#
_symmetry.space_group_name_H-M   'P 1'
#
loop_
_entity.id
_entity.type
_entity.pdbx_description
1 polymer ?
#
loop_
_entity_poly.entity_id
_entity_poly.type
_entity_poly.pdbx_seq_one_letter_code
_entity_poly.pdbx_strand_id
1 'polypeptide(L)'
;FVASDSQGERTQTAQQVLQQARTQLGLPDLQVVQTVVEKRATFACTPGLQRPGACIAPGLQACGDYIAGPYPATLEGAVRSGWAAAQALAVPET
;
A
#
# COMPACT_ATOMS: atom_id res chain seq x y z
N PHE A 1 3.29 -2.88 15.49
CA PHE A 1 2.26 -3.72 14.84
C PHE A 1 1.65 -2.96 13.67
N VAL A 2 1.20 -3.67 12.63
CA VAL A 2 0.48 -3.10 11.48
C VAL A 2 -0.85 -3.82 11.35
N ALA A 3 -1.93 -3.09 11.16
CA ALA A 3 -3.26 -3.62 10.94
C ALA A 3 -3.97 -2.80 9.86
N SER A 4 -4.88 -3.44 9.13
CA SER A 4 -5.76 -2.78 8.17
C SER A 4 -7.19 -2.81 8.71
N ASP A 5 -7.80 -1.64 8.83
CA ASP A 5 -9.17 -1.46 9.29
C ASP A 5 -9.78 -0.29 8.52
N SER A 6 -10.98 -0.49 7.98
CA SER A 6 -11.71 0.52 7.20
C SER A 6 -13.03 0.92 7.85
N GLN A 7 -13.35 0.39 9.04
CA GLN A 7 -14.64 0.59 9.70
C GLN A 7 -14.47 1.13 11.13
N GLY A 8 -13.40 0.72 11.82
CA GLY A 8 -13.16 1.10 13.21
C GLY A 8 -12.58 2.49 13.41
N GLU A 9 -12.75 3.00 14.63
CA GLU A 9 -12.11 4.21 15.10
C GLU A 9 -10.67 3.93 15.54
N ARG A 10 -9.77 4.90 15.33
CA ARG A 10 -8.32 4.77 15.63
C ARG A 10 -8.03 4.15 17.00
N THR A 11 -8.70 4.64 18.04
CA THR A 11 -8.48 4.21 19.43
C THR A 11 -8.92 2.77 19.64
N GLN A 12 -10.05 2.38 19.04
CA GLN A 12 -10.58 1.02 19.15
C GLN A 12 -9.65 0.02 18.46
N THR A 13 -9.23 0.30 17.22
CA THR A 13 -8.28 -0.55 16.49
C THR A 13 -6.97 -0.69 17.25
N ALA A 14 -6.44 0.41 17.83
CA ALA A 14 -5.21 0.37 18.63
C ALA A 14 -5.35 -0.53 19.87
N GLN A 15 -6.48 -0.46 20.59
CA GLN A 15 -6.76 -1.32 21.74
C GLN A 15 -6.87 -2.79 21.35
N GLN A 16 -7.54 -3.09 20.24
CA GLN A 16 -7.68 -4.47 19.74
C GLN A 16 -6.33 -5.06 19.33
N VAL A 17 -5.49 -4.28 18.61
CA VAL A 17 -4.14 -4.69 18.25
C VAL A 17 -3.27 -4.93 19.49
N LEU A 18 -3.36 -4.06 20.50
CA LEU A 18 -2.65 -4.23 21.77
C LEU A 18 -3.10 -5.49 22.51
N GLN A 19 -4.41 -5.72 22.59
CA GLN A 19 -4.97 -6.89 23.24
C GLN A 19 -4.53 -8.18 22.51
N GLN A 20 -4.55 -8.18 21.18
CA GLN A 20 -4.10 -9.31 20.38
C GLN A 20 -2.60 -9.59 20.60
N ALA A 21 -1.76 -8.56 20.63
CA ALA A 21 -0.33 -8.72 20.89
C ALA A 21 -0.06 -9.32 22.28
N ARG A 22 -0.77 -8.84 23.31
CA ARG A 22 -0.67 -9.38 24.68
C ARG A 22 -0.99 -10.86 24.74
N THR A 23 -2.08 -11.28 24.10
CA THR A 23 -2.57 -12.66 24.18
C THR A 23 -1.83 -13.61 23.26
N GLN A 24 -1.59 -13.24 22.00
CA GLN A 24 -1.03 -14.14 20.99
C GLN A 24 0.50 -14.17 20.99
N LEU A 25 1.15 -13.08 21.41
CA LEU A 25 2.61 -12.98 21.44
C LEU A 25 3.18 -13.03 22.87
N GLY A 26 2.33 -13.09 23.90
CA GLY A 26 2.78 -13.17 25.29
C GLY A 26 3.49 -11.91 25.77
N LEU A 27 3.05 -10.73 25.33
CA LEU A 27 3.65 -9.42 25.65
C LEU A 27 2.78 -8.60 26.61
N PRO A 28 2.63 -8.99 27.89
CA PRO A 28 1.65 -8.41 28.81
C PRO A 28 1.85 -6.90 29.07
N ASP A 29 3.10 -6.48 29.24
CA ASP A 29 3.45 -5.11 29.65
C ASP A 29 3.62 -4.14 28.48
N LEU A 30 3.12 -4.50 27.29
CA LEU A 30 3.24 -3.65 26.11
C LEU A 30 2.48 -2.35 26.29
N GLN A 31 3.14 -1.24 25.92
CA GLN A 31 2.59 0.11 25.96
C GLN A 31 2.57 0.71 24.56
N VAL A 32 1.48 1.39 24.21
CA VAL A 32 1.37 2.10 22.94
C VAL A 32 2.08 3.43 23.08
N VAL A 33 3.16 3.62 22.32
CA VAL A 33 3.87 4.90 22.22
C VAL A 33 3.15 5.84 21.24
N GLN A 34 2.76 5.32 20.08
CA GLN A 34 2.14 6.10 19.03
C GLN A 34 1.23 5.21 18.15
N THR A 35 0.12 5.78 17.70
CA THR A 35 -0.72 5.20 16.65
C THR A 35 -0.83 6.19 15.51
N VAL A 36 -0.34 5.78 14.33
CA VAL A 36 -0.42 6.51 13.07
C VAL A 36 -1.49 5.86 12.21
N VAL A 37 -2.33 6.66 11.57
CA VAL A 37 -3.37 6.21 10.65
C VAL A 37 -3.16 6.89 9.30
N GLU A 38 -3.02 6.11 8.24
CA GLU A 38 -2.96 6.60 6.88
C GLU A 38 -4.06 5.90 6.06
N LYS A 39 -5.10 6.68 5.70
CA LYS A 39 -6.30 6.16 5.01
C LYS A 39 -6.02 5.79 3.55
N ARG A 40 -4.91 6.29 2.99
CA ARG A 40 -4.49 6.08 1.59
C ARG A 40 -3.16 5.33 1.50
N ALA A 41 -2.85 4.52 2.51
CA ALA A 41 -1.58 3.77 2.56
C ALA A 41 -1.50 2.70 1.47
N THR A 42 -2.64 2.13 1.10
CA THR A 42 -2.78 1.15 0.01
C THR A 42 -4.23 1.12 -0.46
N PHE A 43 -4.48 0.59 -1.65
CA PHE A 43 -5.82 0.18 -2.09
C PHE A 43 -6.23 -1.16 -1.45
N ALA A 44 -7.53 -1.43 -1.42
CA ALA A 44 -8.06 -2.73 -1.00
C ALA A 44 -7.77 -3.79 -2.07
N CYS A 45 -6.91 -4.75 -1.76
CA CYS A 45 -6.50 -5.83 -2.68
C CYS A 45 -7.58 -6.91 -2.83
N THR A 46 -8.75 -6.55 -3.34
CA THR A 46 -9.83 -7.49 -3.60
C THR A 46 -9.57 -8.32 -4.86
N PRO A 47 -9.98 -9.60 -4.90
CA PRO A 47 -9.86 -10.41 -6.11
C PRO A 47 -10.53 -9.75 -7.32
N GLY A 48 -9.84 -9.75 -8.46
CA GLY A 48 -10.35 -9.21 -9.72
C GLY A 48 -10.35 -7.67 -9.85
N LEU A 49 -9.80 -6.95 -8.86
CA LEU A 49 -9.70 -5.49 -8.91
C LEU A 49 -9.00 -5.02 -10.20
N GLN A 50 -9.72 -4.24 -11.01
CA GLN A 50 -9.16 -3.59 -12.19
C GLN A 50 -8.44 -2.31 -11.75
N ARG A 51 -7.14 -2.22 -12.06
CA ARG A 51 -6.32 -1.02 -11.81
C ARG A 51 -6.07 -0.27 -13.12
N PRO A 52 -5.93 1.08 -13.08
CA PRO A 52 -5.63 1.87 -14.28
C PRO A 52 -4.32 1.47 -14.96
N GLY A 53 -4.22 1.66 -16.27
CA GLY A 53 -2.98 1.46 -17.02
C GLY A 53 -1.93 2.55 -16.76
N ALA A 54 -0.69 2.32 -17.22
CA ALA A 54 0.42 3.24 -17.02
C ALA A 54 0.40 4.47 -17.95
N CYS A 55 -0.06 4.35 -19.20
CA CYS A 55 -0.06 5.46 -20.15
C CYS A 55 -1.17 6.46 -19.82
N ILE A 56 -0.81 7.70 -19.45
CA ILE A 56 -1.78 8.78 -19.23
C ILE A 56 -1.93 9.60 -20.52
N ALA A 57 -0.81 10.00 -21.13
CA ALA A 57 -0.75 10.82 -22.34
C ALA A 57 0.62 10.65 -23.03
N PRO A 58 0.81 11.16 -24.27
CA PRO A 58 2.13 11.20 -24.89
C PRO A 58 3.15 11.90 -23.98
N GLY A 59 4.30 11.26 -23.75
CA GLY A 59 5.33 11.76 -22.83
C GLY A 59 4.98 11.70 -21.33
N LEU A 60 3.84 11.12 -20.95
CA LEU A 60 3.40 11.03 -19.54
C LEU A 60 2.98 9.61 -19.15
N GLN A 61 3.76 9.01 -18.26
CA GLN A 61 3.51 7.69 -17.68
C GLN A 61 3.21 7.80 -16.18
N ALA A 62 2.17 7.10 -15.73
CA ALA A 62 1.95 6.80 -14.33
C ALA A 62 2.88 5.68 -13.86
N CYS A 63 3.34 5.77 -12.62
CA CYS A 63 3.99 4.68 -11.94
C CYS A 63 3.62 4.64 -10.46
N GLY A 64 3.81 3.49 -9.84
CA GLY A 64 3.46 3.23 -8.45
C GLY A 64 2.65 1.94 -8.28
N ASP A 65 2.25 1.68 -7.06
CA ASP A 65 1.43 0.51 -6.72
C ASP A 65 -0.03 0.63 -7.17
N TYR A 66 -0.54 1.83 -7.39
CA TYR A 66 -1.94 2.05 -7.74
C TYR A 66 -2.30 1.66 -9.19
N ILE A 67 -1.30 1.49 -10.06
CA ILE A 67 -1.50 1.11 -11.47
C ILE A 67 -1.48 -0.40 -11.68
N ALA A 68 -1.97 -0.86 -12.83
CA ALA A 68 -1.95 -2.25 -13.23
C ALA A 68 -0.52 -2.81 -13.23
N GLY A 69 -0.36 -3.99 -12.62
CA GLY A 69 0.90 -4.68 -12.48
C GLY A 69 0.71 -6.08 -11.90
N PRO A 70 1.75 -6.92 -11.91
CA PRO A 70 1.64 -8.32 -11.50
C PRO A 70 1.56 -8.52 -9.97
N TYR A 71 1.89 -7.48 -9.19
CA TYR A 71 1.87 -7.52 -7.72
C TYR A 71 0.79 -6.60 -7.14
N PRO A 72 0.24 -6.92 -5.94
CA PRO A 72 -0.52 -5.96 -5.14
C PRO A 72 0.37 -4.77 -4.72
N ALA A 73 -0.15 -3.86 -3.88
CA ALA A 73 0.59 -2.69 -3.42
C ALA A 73 1.82 -3.06 -2.56
N THR A 74 2.93 -3.28 -3.26
CA THR A 74 4.19 -3.75 -2.72
C THR A 74 5.28 -2.79 -3.15
N LEU A 75 6.33 -2.67 -2.34
CA LEU A 75 7.48 -1.85 -2.68
C LEU A 75 8.13 -2.34 -3.98
N GLU A 76 8.22 -3.66 -4.18
CA GLU A 76 8.73 -4.28 -5.39
C GLU A 76 7.88 -3.94 -6.62
N GLY A 77 6.54 -3.95 -6.47
CA GLY A 77 5.61 -3.53 -7.51
C GLY A 77 5.81 -2.06 -7.90
N ALA A 78 5.94 -1.17 -6.92
CA ALA A 78 6.17 0.25 -7.14
C ALA A 78 7.50 0.52 -7.86
N VAL A 79 8.60 -0.11 -7.41
CA VAL A 79 9.92 0.05 -8.06
C VAL A 79 9.90 -0.46 -9.50
N ARG A 80 9.33 -1.65 -9.75
CA ARG A 80 9.20 -2.21 -11.10
C ARG A 80 8.36 -1.34 -12.01
N SER A 81 7.26 -0.80 -11.49
CA SER A 81 6.41 0.16 -12.21
C SER A 81 7.19 1.42 -12.60
N GLY A 82 8.02 1.96 -11.70
CA GLY A 82 8.89 3.10 -12.00
C GLY A 82 9.90 2.82 -13.11
N TRP A 83 10.55 1.65 -13.09
CA TRP A 83 11.45 1.24 -14.17
C TRP A 83 10.73 1.09 -15.52
N ALA A 84 9.54 0.51 -15.54
CA ALA A 84 8.76 0.38 -16.76
C ALA A 84 8.39 1.76 -17.34
N ALA A 85 7.98 2.72 -16.50
CA ALA A 85 7.68 4.08 -16.92
C ALA A 85 8.90 4.79 -17.53
N ALA A 86 10.08 4.67 -16.89
CA ALA A 86 11.31 5.25 -17.41
C ALA A 86 11.70 4.66 -18.78
N GLN A 87 11.59 3.34 -18.95
CA GLN A 87 11.87 2.66 -20.23
C GLN A 87 10.89 3.09 -21.33
N ALA A 88 9.60 3.23 -21.01
CA ALA A 88 8.59 3.68 -21.95
C ALA A 88 8.82 5.12 -22.44
N LEU A 89 9.43 5.98 -21.61
CA LEU A 89 9.76 7.37 -21.96
C LEU A 89 11.13 7.53 -22.63
N ALA A 90 11.99 6.51 -22.57
CA ALA A 90 13.36 6.58 -23.10
C ALA A 90 13.45 6.45 -24.63
N VAL A 91 12.32 6.40 -25.35
CA VAL A 91 12.32 6.38 -26.82
C VAL A 91 12.75 7.77 -27.33
N PRO A 92 13.77 7.89 -28.20
CA PRO A 92 14.17 9.18 -28.75
C PRO A 92 13.04 9.77 -29.59
N GLU A 93 12.76 11.07 -29.44
CA GLU A 93 11.95 11.80 -30.41
C GLU A 93 12.64 11.69 -31.79
N THR A 94 12.05 10.89 -32.68
CA THR A 94 12.37 10.90 -34.12
C THR A 94 11.59 11.99 -34.83
#